data_AF-A0A4Z0KDY7-F1
#
_entry.id   AF-A0A4Z0KDY7-F1
#
_cell.length_a   1.000
_cell.length_b   1.000
_cell.length_c   1.000
_cell.angle_alpha   90.00
_cell.angle_beta   90.00
_cell.angle_gamma   90.00
#
_symmetry.space_group_name_H-M   'P 1'
#
loop_
_entity.id
_entity.type
_entity.pdbx_description
1 polymer ?
#
loop_
_entity_poly.entity_id
_entity_poly.type
_entity_poly.pdbx_seq_one_letter_code
_entity_poly.pdbx_strand_id
1 'polypeptide(L)' 'MAKLRVGIVFGGKSAEHEVSLQSAKNIVDAIDKTRFDVVLLGIDKAGQWHVNDAENYLQNADDPA' A
#
# COMPACT_ATOMS: atom_id res chain seq x y z
N MET A 1 -23.60 -7.75 -0.99
CA MET A 1 -22.75 -8.14 0.14
C MET A 1 -21.81 -6.98 0.46
N ALA A 2 -21.42 -6.79 1.72
CA ALA A 2 -20.37 -5.82 2.05
C ALA A 2 -19.03 -6.25 1.43
N LYS A 3 -18.23 -5.31 0.94
CA LYS A 3 -16.86 -5.59 0.45
C LYS A 3 -16.00 -6.11 1.59
N LEU A 4 -15.09 -7.04 1.31
CA LEU A 4 -14.12 -7.50 2.30
C LEU A 4 -13.02 -6.45 2.43
N ARG A 5 -12.71 -6.03 3.65
CA ARG A 5 -11.64 -5.07 3.90
C ARG A 5 -10.28 -5.75 3.91
N VAL A 6 -9.32 -5.23 3.14
CA VAL A 6 -7.98 -5.78 2.99
C VAL A 6 -6.95 -4.70 3.32
N GLY A 7 -6.12 -4.96 4.34
CA GLY A 7 -4.96 -4.13 4.67
C GLY A 7 -3.71 -4.63 3.98
N ILE A 8 -3.07 -3.80 3.16
CA ILE A 8 -1.80 -4.10 2.50
C ILE A 8 -0.70 -3.35 3.27
N VAL A 9 0.22 -4.11 3.88
CA VAL A 9 1.39 -3.58 4.60
C VAL A 9 2.62 -3.70 3.72
N PHE A 10 3.39 -2.62 3.57
CA PHE A 10 4.51 -2.56 2.62
C PHE A 10 5.56 -1.50 3.01
N GLY A 11 6.69 -1.49 2.30
CA GLY A 11 7.85 -0.64 2.56
C GLY A 11 8.76 -1.25 3.62
N GLY A 12 9.06 -0.47 4.65
CA GLY A 12 9.87 -0.85 5.81
C GLY A 12 11.32 -0.40 5.72
N LYS A 13 12.04 -0.55 6.84
CA LYS A 13 13.48 -0.26 6.94
C LYS A 13 14.30 -1.41 6.36
N SER A 14 14.34 -1.50 5.03
CA SER A 14 15.03 -2.54 4.28
C SER A 14 15.71 -1.95 3.03
N ALA A 15 16.72 -2.63 2.50
CA ALA A 15 17.27 -2.34 1.18
C ALA A 15 16.27 -2.66 0.04
N GLU A 16 15.25 -3.46 0.32
CA GLU A 16 14.16 -3.81 -0.60
C GLU A 16 12.93 -2.90 -0.44
N HIS A 17 13.07 -1.74 0.21
CA HIS A 17 11.98 -0.81 0.47
C HIS A 17 11.22 -0.47 -0.83
N GLU A 18 11.92 -0.03 -1.86
CA GLU A 18 11.37 0.35 -3.17
C GLU A 18 10.71 -0.84 -3.88
N VAL A 19 11.28 -2.05 -3.72
CA VAL A 19 10.70 -3.28 -4.29
C VAL A 19 9.37 -3.60 -3.62
N SER A 20 9.26 -3.37 -2.30
CA SER A 20 8.01 -3.53 -1.55
C SER A 20 6.96 -2.49 -1.98
N LEU A 21 7.34 -1.23 -2.20
CA LEU A 21 6.44 -0.19 -2.73
C LEU A 21 5.85 -0.60 -4.09
N GLN A 22 6.71 -1.02 -5.02
CA GLN A 22 6.28 -1.44 -6.35
C GLN A 22 5.38 -2.69 -6.30
N SER A 23 5.66 -3.61 -5.37
CA SER A 23 4.81 -4.79 -5.15
C SER A 23 3.42 -4.40 -4.65
N ALA A 24 3.33 -3.47 -3.69
CA ALA A 24 2.06 -2.97 -3.19
C ALA A 24 1.24 -2.28 -4.30
N LYS A 25 1.89 -1.48 -5.15
CA LYS A 25 1.24 -0.86 -6.32
C LYS A 25 0.64 -1.91 -7.25
N ASN A 26 1.41 -2.93 -7.61
CA ASN A 26 0.92 -4.01 -8.47
C ASN A 26 -0.27 -4.74 -7.86
N ILE A 27 -0.28 -4.96 -6.54
CA ILE A 27 -1.42 -5.57 -5.84
C ILE A 27 -2.66 -4.67 -5.90
N VAL A 28 -2.51 -3.37 -5.62
CA VAL A 28 -3.60 -2.38 -5.65
C VAL A 28 -4.20 -2.24 -7.06
N ASP A 29 -3.38 -2.35 -8.09
CA ASP A 29 -3.82 -2.29 -9.49
C ASP A 29 -4.55 -3.56 -9.93
N ALA A 30 -4.13 -4.73 -9.43
CA ALA A 30 -4.69 -6.03 -9.82
C ALA A 30 -5.89 -6.49 -8.96
N ILE A 31 -6.04 -5.97 -7.75
CA ILE A 31 -7.08 -6.42 -6.81
C ILE A 31 -8.49 -6.00 -7.28
N ASP A 32 -9.45 -6.91 -7.12
CA ASP A 32 -10.85 -6.66 -7.49
C ASP A 32 -11.52 -5.65 -6.53
N LYS A 33 -11.54 -4.38 -6.93
CA LYS A 33 -12.14 -3.26 -6.17
C LYS A 33 -13.67 -3.36 -6.04
N THR A 34 -14.33 -4.28 -6.74
CA THR A 34 -15.76 -4.55 -6.54
C THR A 34 -15.99 -5.46 -5.33
N ARG A 35 -15.02 -6.32 -5.03
CA ARG A 35 -15.06 -7.29 -3.92
C ARG A 35 -14.32 -6.80 -2.68
N PHE A 36 -13.28 -6.00 -2.87
CA PHE A 36 -12.38 -5.59 -1.79
C PHE A 36 -12.39 -4.08 -1.55
N ASP A 37 -12.33 -3.71 -0.28
CA ASP A 37 -12.08 -2.35 0.19
C ASP A 37 -10.65 -2.29 0.75
N VAL A 38 -9.77 -1.54 0.11
CA VAL A 38 -8.32 -1.64 0.30
C VAL A 38 -7.82 -0.49 1.16
N VAL A 39 -7.07 -0.83 2.21
CA VAL A 39 -6.35 0.12 3.06
C VAL A 39 -4.85 -0.14 2.92
N LEU A 40 -4.08 0.93 2.74
CA LEU A 40 -2.64 0.85 2.59
C LEU A 40 -1.95 1.30 3.87
N LEU A 41 -0.99 0.50 4.32
CA LEU A 41 -0.22 0.68 5.54
C LEU A 41 1.26 0.70 5.16
N GLY A 42 1.75 1.87 4.79
CA GLY A 42 3.14 2.07 4.38
C GLY A 42 4.05 2.25 5.60
N ILE A 43 5.23 1.65 5.56
CA ILE A 43 6.27 1.88 6.57
C ILE A 43 7.43 2.59 5.85
N ASP A 44 7.82 3.77 6.32
CA ASP A 44 8.94 4.51 5.72
C ASP A 44 10.31 3.89 6.07
N LYS A 45 11.39 4.43 5.51
CA LYS A 45 12.76 3.98 5.82
C LYS A 45 13.21 4.29 7.26
N ALA A 46 12.53 5.21 7.94
CA ALA A 46 12.74 5.49 9.36
C ALA A 46 11.95 4.52 10.27
N GLY A 47 11.06 3.70 9.71
CA GLY A 47 10.19 2.77 10.43
C GLY A 47 8.87 3.39 10.91
N GLN A 48 8.52 4.59 10.45
CA GLN A 48 7.25 5.25 10.77
C GLN A 48 6.14 4.70 9.90
N TRP A 49 4.95 4.57 10.49
CA TRP A 49 3.78 4.01 9.83
C TRP A 49 2.87 5.11 9.29
N HIS A 50 2.43 4.93 8.06
CA HIS A 50 1.59 5.87 7.32
C HIS A 50 0.36 5.13 6.80
N VAL A 51 -0.82 5.71 7.04
CA VAL A 51 -2.09 5.16 6.56
C VAL A 51 -2.48 5.91 5.30
N ASN A 52 -2.60 5.18 4.19
CA ASN A 52 -3.00 5.73 2.91
C ASN A 52 -4.23 5.01 2.38
N ASP A 53 -5.07 5.75 1.65
CA ASP A 53 -6.10 5.15 0.81
C ASP A 53 -5.52 4.84 -0.57
N ALA A 54 -6.08 3.85 -1.27
CA ALA A 54 -5.56 3.39 -2.57
C ALA A 54 -5.39 4.53 -3.60
N GLU A 55 -6.28 5.52 -3.58
CA GLU A 55 -6.22 6.67 -4.48
C GLU A 55 -5.05 7.62 -4.16
N ASN A 56 -4.76 7.85 -2.88
CA ASN A 56 -3.68 8.73 -2.43
C ASN A 56 -2.30 8.09 -2.67
N TYR A 57 -2.20 6.77 -2.52
CA TYR A 57 -0.96 6.05 -2.76
C TYR A 57 -0.54 6.02 -4.23
N LEU A 58 -1.48 5.87 -5.16
CA LEU A 58 -1.17 5.88 -6.59
C LEU A 58 -0.58 7.22 -7.05
N GLN A 59 -0.84 8.30 -6.31
CA GLN A 59 -0.26 9.62 -6.58
C GLN A 59 1.18 9.76 -6.03
N ASN A 60 1.53 9.01 -4.98
CA ASN A 60 2.84 9.08 -4.29
C ASN A 60 3.42 7.67 -4.09
N ALA A 61 3.52 6.88 -5.15
CA ALA A 61 3.88 5.45 -5.03
C ALA A 61 5.34 5.21 -4.62
N ASP A 62 6.19 6.23 -4.70
CA ASP A 62 7.63 6.15 -4.41
C ASP A 62 7.98 6.61 -2.99
N ASP A 63 7.03 7.21 -2.26
CA ASP A 63 7.22 7.65 -0.88
C ASP A 63 5.93 7.45 -0.06
N PRO A 64 5.94 6.58 0.97
CA PRO A 64 4.79 6.42 1.84
C PRO A 64 4.60 7.58 2.83
N ALA A 65 5.57 8.50 2.98
CA ALA A 65 5.54 9.65 3.90
C ALA A 65 4.77 10.87 3.38
#